data_AF-M7NMT2-F1
#
_entry.id   AF-M7NMT2-F1
#
_cell.length_a   1.000
_cell.length_b   1.000
_cell.length_c   1.000
_cell.angle_alpha   90.00
_cell.angle_beta   90.00
_cell.angle_gamma   90.00
#
_symmetry.space_group_name_H-M   'P 1'
#
loop_
_entity.id
_entity.type
_entity.pdbx_description
1 polymer ?
#
loop_
_entity_poly.entity_id
_entity_poly.type
_entity_poly.pdbx_seq_one_letter_code
_entity_poly.pdbx_strand_id
1 'polypeptide(L)' 'MTTNDYIRGVKQEGWPPFRGRLWQRNYWEHIIRSEQSYLTIARYVADNPHRWYADQLHPQGQPTP' A
#
# COMPACT_ATOMS: atom_id res chain seq x y z
N MET A 1 7.38 2.60 -15.47
CA MET A 1 6.80 2.96 -14.16
C MET A 1 5.31 2.71 -14.24
N THR A 2 4.72 2.13 -13.20
CA THR A 2 3.29 1.75 -13.15
C THR A 2 2.35 2.94 -13.41
N THR A 3 2.78 4.17 -13.12
CA THR A 3 2.08 5.40 -13.52
C THR A 3 1.83 5.50 -15.02
N ASN A 4 2.81 5.14 -15.85
CA ASN A 4 2.67 5.23 -17.32
C ASN A 4 1.69 4.18 -17.85
N ASP A 5 1.74 2.98 -17.28
CA ASP A 5 0.83 1.89 -17.65
C ASP A 5 -0.60 2.24 -17.24
N TYR A 6 -0.79 2.80 -16.04
CA TYR A 6 -2.07 3.34 -15.61
C TYR A 6 -2.61 4.44 -16.54
N ILE A 7 -1.77 5.43 -16.93
CA ILE A 7 -2.18 6.48 -17.87
C ILE A 7 -2.58 5.89 -19.22
N ARG A 8 -1.88 4.85 -19.69
CA ARG A 8 -2.22 4.16 -20.93
C ARG A 8 -3.57 3.45 -20.81
N GLY A 9 -3.81 2.72 -19.73
CA GLY A 9 -5.09 2.04 -19.47
C GLY A 9 -6.28 3.01 -19.43
N VAL A 10 -6.11 4.18 -18.81
CA VAL A 10 -7.16 5.24 -18.81
C VAL A 10 -7.45 5.74 -20.23
N LYS A 11 -6.41 5.93 -21.06
CA LYS A 11 -6.56 6.50 -22.40
C LYS A 11 -7.03 5.51 -23.46
N GLN A 12 -6.62 4.25 -23.34
CA GLN A 12 -6.73 3.26 -24.42
C GLN A 12 -7.67 2.09 -24.06
N GLU A 13 -7.80 1.78 -22.78
CA GLU A 13 -8.53 0.59 -22.29
C GLU A 13 -9.78 0.96 -21.48
N GLY A 14 -10.09 2.26 -21.34
CA GLY A 14 -11.28 2.74 -20.66
C GLY A 14 -11.23 2.62 -19.13
N TRP A 15 -10.04 2.54 -18.52
CA TRP A 15 -9.94 2.52 -17.06
C TRP A 15 -10.49 3.81 -16.45
N PRO A 16 -11.18 3.75 -15.30
CA PRO A 16 -11.72 4.94 -14.66
C PRO A 16 -10.59 5.88 -14.21
N PRO A 17 -10.70 7.19 -14.49
CA PRO A 17 -9.69 8.15 -14.06
C PRO A 17 -9.81 8.43 -12.55
N PHE A 18 -8.75 8.14 -11.81
CA PHE A 18 -8.56 8.55 -10.43
C PHE A 18 -8.18 10.04 -10.35
N ARG A 19 -9.07 10.85 -9.75
CA ARG A 19 -8.82 12.28 -9.51
C ARG A 19 -7.96 12.45 -8.27
N GLY A 20 -6.66 12.62 -8.46
CA GLY A 20 -5.68 12.78 -7.39
C GLY A 20 -4.34 12.14 -7.72
N ARG A 21 -3.54 11.84 -6.70
CA ARG A 21 -2.31 11.05 -6.86
C ARG A 21 -2.61 9.59 -6.57
N LEU A 22 -2.53 8.76 -7.61
CA LEU A 22 -2.78 7.32 -7.46
C LEU A 22 -1.71 6.64 -6.60
N TRP A 23 -0.46 7.08 -6.74
CA TRP A 23 0.67 6.53 -5.99
C TRP A 23 1.09 7.47 -4.86
N GLN A 24 1.41 6.88 -3.71
CA GLN A 24 2.14 7.57 -2.65
C GLN A 24 3.53 7.97 -3.14
N ARG A 25 4.07 9.09 -2.62
CA ARG A 25 5.36 9.63 -3.09
C ARG A 25 6.54 8.67 -2.87
N ASN A 26 6.49 7.88 -1.80
CA ASN A 26 7.51 6.93 -1.39
C ASN A 26 6.85 5.58 -1.04
N TYR A 27 7.67 4.57 -0.79
CA TYR A 27 7.24 3.27 -0.28
C TYR A 27 8.11 2.86 0.91
N TRP A 28 7.57 1.99 1.76
CA TRP A 28 8.35 1.38 2.84
C TRP A 28 9.17 0.23 2.27
N GLU A 29 10.46 0.19 2.60
CA GLU A 29 11.37 -0.87 2.20
C GLU A 29 12.04 -1.51 3.42
N HIS A 30 12.26 -2.82 3.36
CA HIS A 30 12.96 -3.55 4.39
C HIS A 30 13.61 -4.80 3.81
N ILE A 31 14.90 -5.00 4.10
CA ILE A 31 15.66 -6.16 3.65
C ILE A 31 15.50 -7.28 4.69
N ILE A 32 14.91 -8.39 4.27
CA ILE A 32 14.75 -9.61 5.08
C ILE A 32 16.07 -10.38 5.07
N ARG A 33 16.72 -10.52 6.23
CA ARG A 33 18.06 -11.15 6.36
C ARG A 33 18.07 -12.43 7.18
N SER A 34 16.94 -12.78 7.78
CA SER A 34 16.79 -13.98 8.61
C SER A 34 15.40 -14.59 8.44
N GLU A 35 15.31 -15.90 8.66
CA GLU A 35 14.03 -16.62 8.71
C GLU A 35 13.06 -15.98 9.71
N GLN A 36 13.54 -15.56 10.88
CA GLN A 36 12.69 -14.91 11.88
C GLN A 36 12.07 -13.61 11.36
N SER A 37 12.84 -12.77 10.64
CA SER A 37 12.32 -11.55 10.02
C SER A 37 11.31 -11.86 8.91
N TYR A 38 11.56 -12.92 8.13
CA TYR A 38 10.63 -13.41 7.12
C TYR A 38 9.29 -13.83 7.74
N LEU A 39 9.32 -14.70 8.75
CA LEU A 39 8.10 -15.20 9.42
C LEU A 39 7.29 -14.05 10.03
N THR A 40 7.97 -13.06 10.60
CA THR A 40 7.33 -11.89 11.21
C THR A 40 6.61 -11.04 10.16
N ILE A 41 7.28 -10.73 9.05
CA ILE A 41 6.70 -9.91 7.97
C ILE A 41 5.59 -10.67 7.23
N ALA A 42 5.77 -11.96 6.97
CA ALA A 42 4.74 -12.80 6.37
C ALA A 42 3.48 -12.84 7.23
N ARG A 43 3.65 -12.99 8.55
CA ARG A 43 2.53 -12.95 9.50
C ARG A 43 1.85 -11.59 9.53
N TYR A 44 2.63 -10.50 9.52
CA TYR A 44 2.10 -9.14 9.44
C TYR A 44 1.22 -8.95 8.19
N VAL A 45 1.69 -9.37 7.01
CA VAL A 45 0.92 -9.26 5.76
C VAL A 45 -0.38 -10.06 5.83
N ALA A 46 -0.33 -11.28 6.37
CA ALA A 46 -1.51 -12.13 6.52
C ALA A 46 -2.54 -11.57 7.51
N ASP A 47 -2.07 -10.96 8.61
CA ASP A 47 -2.94 -10.41 9.66
C ASP A 47 -3.43 -8.99 9.34
N ASN A 48 -2.77 -8.26 8.44
CA ASN A 48 -3.06 -6.85 8.15
C ASN A 48 -4.53 -6.57 7.80
N PRO A 49 -5.23 -7.35 6.95
CA PRO A 49 -6.64 -7.10 6.66
C PRO A 49 -7.53 -7.10 7.90
N HIS A 50 -7.22 -7.96 8.88
CA HIS A 50 -7.97 -8.02 10.14
C HIS A 50 -7.61 -6.89 11.09
N ARG A 51 -6.37 -6.37 11.01
CA ARG A 51 -5.86 -5.31 11.88
C ARG A 51 -6.07 -3.91 11.31
N TRP A 52 -6.47 -3.79 10.05
CA TRP A 52 -6.53 -2.53 9.33
C TRP A 52 -7.34 -1.43 10.03
N TYR A 53 -8.51 -1.78 10.59
CA TYR A 53 -9.36 -0.81 11.28
C TYR A 53 -8.76 -0.28 12.60
N ALA A 54 -7.83 -1.02 13.20
CA ALA A 54 -7.12 -0.62 14.41
C ALA A 54 -5.75 0.01 14.11
N ASP A 55 -5.36 0.10 12.84
CA ASP A 55 -4.07 0.64 12.43
C ASP A 55 -4.05 2.17 12.59
N GLN A 56 -2.94 2.70 13.09
CA GLN A 56 -2.77 4.14 13.32
C GLN A 56 -2.73 4.95 12.01
N LEU A 57 -2.31 4.32 10.91
CA LEU A 57 -2.27 4.91 9.57
C LEU A 57 -3.58 4.69 8.81
N HIS A 58 -4.61 4.11 9.45
CA HIS A 58 -5.94 4.02 8.87
C HIS A 58 -6.45 5.44 8.51
N PRO A 59 -7.07 5.66 7.33
CA PRO A 59 -7.54 7.00 6.92
C PRO A 59 -8.55 7.65 7.87
N GLN A 60 -9.19 6.86 8.73
CA GLN A 60 -10.12 7.32 9.77
C GLN A 60 -9.53 7.18 11.18
N GLY A 61 -8.26 6.76 11.29
CA GLY A 61 -7.52 6.73 12.54
C GLY A 61 -7.39 8.13 13.11
N GLN A 62 -7.59 8.29 14.41
CA GLN A 62 -7.46 9.60 15.02
C GLN A 62 -6.01 10.05 14.97
N PRO A 63 -5.72 11.31 14.60
CA PRO A 63 -4.38 11.85 14.70
C PRO A 63 -3.96 11.80 16.18
N THR A 64 -2.82 11.18 16.48
CA THR A 64 -2.20 11.31 17.80
C THR A 64 -1.89 12.78 18.07
N PRO A 65 -2.29 13.34 19.24
CA PRO A 65 -2.05 14.74 19.60
C PRO A 65 -0.56 15.09 19.68
#